data_AF-A0A2K3KID8-F1
#
_entry.id   AF-A0A2K3KID8-F1
#
_cell.length_a   1.000
_cell.length_b   1.000
_cell.length_c   1.000
_cell.angle_alpha   90.00
_cell.angle_beta   90.00
_cell.angle_gamma   90.00
#
_symmetry.space_group_name_H-M   'P 1'
#
loop_
_entity.id
_entity.type
_entity.pdbx_description
1 polymer ?
#
loop_
_entity_poly.entity_id
_entity_poly.type
_entity_poly.pdbx_seq_one_letter_code
_entity_poly.pdbx_strand_id
1 'polypeptide(L)' 'MSSSSVANSMAVQIPDCGCNKPMRMYISNSGENPKRRYWKCPTHGGVQSCNLFVWDDEIEGHPPY' A
#
# COMPACT_ATOMS: atom_id res chain seq x y z
N MET A 1 -12.76 20.79 -26.08
CA MET A 1 -13.22 21.12 -24.71
C MET A 1 -13.17 19.81 -23.94
N SER A 2 -12.32 19.56 -22.95
CA SER A 2 -11.56 20.46 -22.09
C SER A 2 -10.25 19.77 -21.70
N SER A 3 -9.13 20.49 -21.83
CA SER A 3 -7.91 20.17 -21.12
C SER A 3 -8.18 20.35 -19.63
N SER A 4 -8.07 19.27 -18.87
CA SER A 4 -8.04 19.36 -17.41
C SER A 4 -6.67 18.90 -16.97
N SER A 5 -5.73 19.83 -17.02
CA SER A 5 -4.52 19.86 -16.21
C SER A 5 -4.92 19.97 -14.74
N VAL A 6 -5.49 18.90 -14.20
CA VAL A 6 -5.38 18.65 -12.76
C VAL A 6 -4.01 18.03 -12.58
N ALA A 7 -3.11 18.78 -11.97
CA ALA A 7 -1.96 18.18 -11.31
C ALA A 7 -2.55 17.17 -10.31
N ASN A 8 -2.69 15.92 -10.77
CA ASN A 8 -3.25 14.85 -9.98
C ASN A 8 -2.14 14.53 -8.99
N SER A 9 -2.07 15.30 -7.91
CA SER A 9 -1.44 14.88 -6.67
C SER A 9 -2.20 13.62 -6.27
N MET A 10 -1.78 12.49 -6.86
CA MET A 10 -2.33 11.17 -6.62
C MET A 10 -2.19 10.94 -5.13
N ALA A 11 -3.25 11.24 -4.39
CA ALA A 11 -3.28 10.97 -2.97
C ALA A 11 -3.13 9.46 -2.87
N VAL A 12 -1.96 9.02 -2.40
CA VAL A 12 -1.64 7.62 -2.11
C VAL A 12 -2.83 7.07 -1.32
N GLN A 13 -3.64 6.24 -1.97
CA GLN A 13 -4.79 5.62 -1.32
C GLN A 13 -4.23 4.55 -0.40
N ILE A 14 -4.37 4.76 0.91
CA ILE A 14 -3.92 3.78 1.90
C ILE A 14 -4.91 2.61 1.84
N PRO A 15 -4.47 1.39 1.47
CA PRO A 15 -5.36 0.24 1.40
C PRO A 15 -5.88 -0.12 2.80
N ASP A 16 -7.14 -0.55 2.87
CA ASP A 16 -7.71 -1.13 4.07
C ASP A 16 -7.43 -2.64 4.12
N CYS A 17 -7.17 -3.14 5.32
CA CYS A 17 -7.05 -4.57 5.54
C CYS A 17 -8.41 -5.23 5.80
N GLY A 18 -8.45 -6.57 5.87
CA GLY A 18 -9.68 -7.32 6.20
C GLY A 18 -10.31 -7.01 7.57
N CYS A 19 -9.65 -6.19 8.40
CA CYS A 19 -10.21 -5.64 9.63
C CYS A 19 -10.97 -4.32 9.42
N ASN A 20 -11.13 -3.84 8.17
CA ASN A 20 -11.64 -2.51 7.82
C ASN A 20 -10.86 -1.38 8.52
N LYS A 21 -9.53 -1.50 8.50
CA LYS A 21 -8.61 -0.52 9.07
C LYS A 21 -7.51 -0.19 8.07
N PRO A 22 -7.03 1.07 8.03
CA PRO A 22 -5.96 1.46 7.13
C PRO A 22 -4.68 0.68 7.45
N MET A 23 -4.04 0.18 6.41
CA MET A 23 -2.79 -0.56 6.50
C MET A 23 -1.61 0.37 6.79
N ARG A 24 -0.50 -0.21 7.23
CA ARG A 24 0.78 0.48 7.42
C ARG A 24 1.74 0.08 6.31
N MET A 25 2.43 1.08 5.75
CA MET A 25 3.47 0.88 4.75
C MET A 25 4.80 0.52 5.41
N TYR A 26 5.54 -0.37 4.78
CA TYR A 26 6.86 -0.82 5.17
C TYR A 26 7.75 -0.92 3.93
N ILE A 27 9.07 -0.96 4.15
CA ILE A 27 10.06 -1.18 3.11
C ILE A 27 10.72 -2.54 3.37
N SER A 28 10.76 -3.38 2.34
CA SER A 28 11.41 -4.68 2.40
C SER A 28 12.93 -4.54 2.39
N ASN A 29 13.57 -5.23 3.32
CA ASN A 29 15.03 -5.34 3.43
C ASN A 29 15.51 -6.75 3.03
N SER A 30 14.63 -7.59 2.45
CA SER A 30 15.01 -8.92 1.98
C SER A 30 15.96 -8.83 0.79
N GLY A 31 16.84 -9.81 0.63
CA GLY A 31 17.73 -9.88 -0.53
C GLY A 31 17.00 -10.05 -1.87
N GLU A 32 15.84 -10.72 -1.86
CA GLU A 32 15.04 -10.96 -3.07
C GLU A 32 14.22 -9.74 -3.50
N ASN A 33 13.70 -8.97 -2.53
CA ASN A 33 12.88 -7.79 -2.77
C ASN A 33 13.46 -6.56 -2.03
N PRO A 34 14.70 -6.12 -2.32
CA PRO A 34 15.31 -5.02 -1.60
C PRO A 34 14.62 -3.70 -1.94
N LYS A 35 14.35 -2.87 -0.93
CA LYS A 35 13.72 -1.54 -1.04
C LYS A 35 12.30 -1.53 -1.62
N ARG A 36 11.69 -2.70 -1.85
CA ARG A 36 10.30 -2.82 -2.34
C ARG A 36 9.33 -2.47 -1.21
N ARG A 37 8.35 -1.61 -1.49
CA ARG A 37 7.34 -1.19 -0.50
C ARG A 37 6.22 -2.21 -0.39
N TYR A 38 5.72 -2.43 0.81
CA TYR A 38 4.58 -3.31 1.06
C TYR A 38 3.69 -2.75 2.17
N TRP A 39 2.44 -3.18 2.19
CA TRP A 39 1.46 -2.83 3.20
C TRP A 39 1.17 -4.03 4.10
N LYS A 40 1.03 -3.80 5.40
CA LYS A 40 0.55 -4.81 6.37
C LYS A 40 -0.55 -4.29 7.27
N CYS A 41 -1.34 -5.23 7.79
CA CYS A 41 -2.28 -4.97 8.87
C CYS A 41 -1.59 -4.24 10.05
N PRO A 42 -2.19 -3.18 10.62
CA PRO A 42 -1.57 -2.43 11.72
C PRO A 42 -1.38 -3.25 13.00
N THR A 43 -2.17 -4.32 13.17
CA THR A 43 -2.07 -5.27 14.30
C THR A 43 -1.29 -6.54 13.94
N HIS A 44 -0.50 -6.55 12.84
CA HIS A 44 0.30 -7.72 12.45
C HIS A 44 1.13 -8.29 13.62
N GLY A 45 1.17 -9.62 13.73
CA GLY A 45 1.82 -10.32 14.85
C GLY A 45 0.98 -10.43 16.13
N GLY A 46 -0.20 -9.79 16.18
CA GLY A 46 -1.16 -9.94 17.28
C GLY A 46 -2.31 -10.90 16.97
N VAL A 47 -3.04 -11.32 18.01
CA VAL A 47 -4.20 -12.23 17.91
C VAL A 47 -5.33 -11.68 17.03
N GLN A 48 -5.44 -10.35 16.93
CA GLN A 48 -6.49 -9.65 16.15
C GLN A 48 -6.01 -9.25 14.73
N SER A 49 -4.92 -9.82 14.23
CA SER A 49 -4.45 -9.52 12.88
C SER A 49 -5.17 -10.36 11.84
N CYS A 50 -5.60 -9.72 10.74
CA CYS A 50 -5.95 -10.46 9.52
C CYS A 50 -4.71 -10.95 8.75
N ASN A 51 -3.49 -10.58 9.19
CA ASN A 51 -2.21 -10.92 8.56
C ASN A 51 -2.11 -10.55 7.07
N LEU A 52 -2.96 -9.63 6.59
CA LEU A 52 -2.92 -9.18 5.21
C LEU A 52 -1.58 -8.53 4.89
N PHE A 53 -1.06 -8.90 3.73
CA PHE A 53 0.18 -8.42 3.12
C PHE A 53 -0.09 -8.17 1.64
N VAL A 54 0.29 -7.01 1.14
CA VAL A 54 0.22 -6.67 -0.29
C VAL A 54 1.40 -5.80 -0.67
N TRP A 55 1.98 -6.03 -1.85
CA TRP A 55 3.03 -5.17 -2.37
C TRP A 55 2.44 -3.84 -2.87
N ASP A 56 3.13 -2.73 -2.61
CA ASP A 56 2.67 -1.38 -2.97
C ASP A 56 2.48 -1.21 -4.48
N ASP A 57 3.33 -1.85 -5.28
CA ASP A 57 3.31 -1.85 -6.75
C ASP A 57 2.28 -2.80 -7.36
N GLU A 58 1.65 -3.67 -6.56
CA GLU A 58 0.59 -4.59 -7.02
C GLU A 58 -0.82 -4.00 -6.83
N ILE A 59 -0.94 -2.84 -6.18
CA ILE A 59 -2.23 -2.17 -5.98
C ILE A 59 -2.61 -1.44 -7.27
N GLU A 60 -3.66 -1.91 -7.95
CA GLU A 60 -4.18 -1.28 -9.16
C GLU A 60 -4.50 0.20 -8.93
N GLY A 61 -4.02 1.07 -9.83
CA GLY A 61 -4.18 2.52 -9.73
C GLY A 61 -3.08 3.24 -8.94
N HIS A 62 -2.11 2.53 -8.37
CA HIS A 62 -0.86 3.12 -7.92
C HIS A 62 0.09 3.27 -9.12
N PRO A 63 0.56 4.48 -9.46
CA PRO A 63 1.47 4.65 -10.58
C PRO A 63 2.77 3.86 -10.32
N PRO A 64 3.29 3.10 -11.31
CA PRO A 64 4.62 2.55 -11.21
C PRO A 64 5.58 3.74 -11.14
N TYR A 65 6.25 3.88 -10.00
CA TYR A 65 7.30 4.89 -9.85
C TYR A 65 8.52 4.49 -10.68
#